data_AF-A0A839PB83-F1
#
_entry.id   AF-A0A839PB83-F1
#
_cell.length_a   1.000
_cell.length_b   1.000
_cell.length_c   1.000
_cell.angle_alpha   90.00
_cell.angle_beta   90.00
_cell.angle_gamma   90.00
#
_symmetry.space_group_name_H-M   'P 1'
#
loop_
_entity.id
_entity.type
_entity.pdbx_description
1 polymer ?
#
loop_
_entity_poly.entity_id
_entity_poly.type
_entity_poly.pdbx_seq_one_letter_code
_entity_poly.pdbx_strand_id
1 'polypeptide(L)'
;MQVLVRDNNVDQALRVLKKKMQREGIFREMKQRKAYEKPSVRKAREKAEAVRRARKQARKTAIREGLIAAPKPKPRTGAPRRPGMPSFSQQPAAVQAPAAAS
;
A
#
# COMPACT_ATOMS: atom_id res chain seq x y z
N MET A 1 18.90 -2.19 6.91
CA MET A 1 17.50 -2.55 7.21
C MET A 1 17.48 -3.76 8.13
N GLN A 2 16.82 -3.69 9.29
CA GLN A 2 16.77 -4.79 10.27
C GLN A 2 15.32 -5.17 10.60
N VAL A 3 15.06 -6.45 10.82
CA VAL A 3 13.77 -7.00 11.24
C VAL A 3 14.01 -7.89 12.45
N LEU A 4 13.33 -7.57 13.55
CA LEU A 4 13.33 -8.40 14.76
C LEU A 4 12.36 -9.56 14.54
N VAL A 5 12.86 -10.78 14.72
CA VAL A 5 12.06 -12.00 14.68
C VAL A 5 11.60 -12.27 16.11
N ARG A 6 10.29 -12.39 16.31
CA ARG A 6 9.71 -12.78 17.61
C ARG A 6 9.13 -14.18 17.47
N ASP A 7 9.22 -14.96 18.55
CA ASP A 7 8.53 -16.24 18.70
C ASP A 7 8.83 -17.25 17.58
N ASN A 8 10.11 -17.35 17.16
CA ASN A 8 10.59 -18.22 16.08
C ASN A 8 9.87 -18.05 14.72
N ASN A 9 9.18 -16.93 14.51
CA ASN A 9 8.36 -16.72 13.32
C ASN A 9 9.19 -16.15 12.14
N VAL A 10 10.06 -17.00 11.60
CA VAL A 10 11.04 -16.64 10.57
C VAL A 10 10.36 -16.26 9.26
N ASP A 11 9.32 -17.00 8.83
CA ASP A 11 8.63 -16.75 7.57
C ASP A 11 7.94 -15.38 7.52
N GLN A 12 7.32 -14.97 8.63
CA GLN A 12 6.71 -13.64 8.70
C GLN A 12 7.77 -12.54 8.70
N ALA A 13 8.89 -12.73 9.40
CA ALA A 13 9.99 -11.79 9.39
C ALA A 13 10.57 -11.61 7.98
N LEU A 14 10.77 -12.69 7.23
CA LEU A 14 11.21 -12.66 5.83
C LEU A 14 10.20 -11.92 4.93
N ARG A 15 8.91 -12.14 5.15
CA ARG A 15 7.85 -11.46 4.40
C ARG A 15 7.81 -9.95 4.70
N VAL A 16 7.99 -9.57 5.95
CA VAL A 16 8.08 -8.16 6.37
C VAL A 16 9.33 -7.52 5.79
N LEU A 17 10.48 -8.19 5.86
CA LEU A 17 11.74 -7.74 5.30
C LEU A 17 11.60 -7.50 3.78
N LYS A 18 11.10 -8.48 3.04
CA LYS A 18 10.84 -8.32 1.60
C LYS A 18 9.94 -7.12 1.31
N LYS A 19 8.91 -6.90 2.13
CA LYS A 19 7.97 -5.78 1.97
C LYS A 19 8.61 -4.42 2.26
N LYS A 20 9.46 -4.26 3.29
CA LYS A 20 10.14 -2.95 3.49
C LYS A 20 11.24 -2.72 2.44
N MET A 21 11.97 -3.74 1.99
CA MET A 21 12.93 -3.60 0.88
C MET A 21 12.26 -3.18 -0.44
N GLN A 22 11.03 -3.65 -0.69
CA GLN A 22 10.24 -3.20 -1.84
C GLN A 22 9.76 -1.76 -1.70
N ARG A 23 9.43 -1.31 -0.48
CA ARG A 23 9.02 0.08 -0.21
C ARG A 23 10.18 1.06 -0.38
N GLU A 24 11.33 0.68 0.14
CA GLU A 24 12.59 1.42 -0.03
C GLU A 24 13.07 1.41 -1.48
N GLY A 25 12.51 0.54 -2.33
CA GLY A 25 12.82 0.51 -3.76
C GLY A 25 14.19 -0.08 -4.08
N ILE A 26 14.87 -0.67 -3.09
CA ILE A 26 16.21 -1.26 -3.23
C ILE A 26 16.24 -2.29 -4.37
N PHE A 27 15.19 -3.11 -4.54
CA PHE A 27 15.11 -4.05 -5.67
C PHE A 27 15.04 -3.36 -7.04
N ARG A 28 14.45 -2.17 -7.13
CA ARG A 28 14.42 -1.38 -8.36
C ARG A 28 15.77 -0.78 -8.65
N GLU A 29 16.46 -0.26 -7.62
CA GLU A 29 17.81 0.26 -7.75
C GLU A 29 18.81 -0.83 -8.13
N MET A 30 18.76 -1.99 -7.45
CA MET A 30 19.58 -3.15 -7.80
C MET A 30 19.36 -3.58 -9.24
N LYS A 31 18.12 -3.52 -9.76
CA LYS A 31 17.84 -3.83 -11.17
C LYS A 31 18.35 -2.76 -12.13
N GLN A 32 18.26 -1.49 -11.77
CA GLN A 32 18.73 -0.37 -12.59
C GLN A 32 20.26 -0.26 -12.62
N ARG A 33 20.95 -0.67 -11.56
CA ARG A 33 22.42 -0.58 -11.43
C ARG A 33 23.17 -1.84 -11.89
N LYS A 34 22.49 -2.85 -12.46
CA LYS A 34 23.14 -4.10 -12.93
C LYS A 34 24.15 -3.88 -14.06
N ALA A 35 23.95 -2.85 -14.87
CA ALA A 35 24.82 -2.50 -15.98
C ALA A 35 25.03 -0.99 -16.01
N TYR A 36 26.17 -0.54 -16.54
CA TYR A 36 26.43 0.88 -16.73
C TYR A 36 25.42 1.46 -17.72
N GLU A 37 24.59 2.39 -17.25
CA GLU A 37 23.66 3.14 -18.10
C GLU A 37 24.32 4.47 -18.45
N LYS A 38 24.46 4.75 -19.75
CA LYS A 38 25.04 6.01 -20.24
C LYS A 38 24.25 7.20 -19.66
N PRO A 39 24.90 8.26 -19.17
CA PRO A 39 24.22 9.36 -18.45
C PRO A 39 23.12 10.05 -19.26
N SER A 40 23.24 10.10 -20.59
CA SER A 40 22.19 10.64 -21.47
C SER A 40 20.90 9.80 -21.43
N VAL A 41 21.03 8.47 -21.39
CA VAL A 41 19.90 7.53 -21.33
C VAL A 41 19.21 7.60 -19.97
N ARG A 42 20.01 7.70 -18.89
CA ARG A 42 19.49 7.92 -17.53
C ARG A 42 18.64 9.19 -17.43
N LYS A 43 19.13 10.32 -17.96
CA LYS A 43 18.40 11.60 -18.01
C LYS A 43 17.10 11.50 -18.82
N ALA A 44 17.12 10.83 -19.96
CA ALA A 44 15.92 10.64 -20.79
C ALA A 44 14.85 9.81 -20.05
N ARG A 45 15.26 8.74 -19.37
CA ARG A 45 14.37 7.87 -18.59
C ARG A 45 13.75 8.60 -17.40
N GLU A 46 14.54 9.34 -16.64
CA GLU A 46 14.08 10.13 -15.50
C GLU A 46 13.04 11.17 -15.93
N LYS A 47 13.30 11.90 -17.02
CA LYS A 47 12.36 12.87 -17.60
C LYS A 47 11.06 12.20 -18.04
N ALA A 48 11.13 11.07 -18.75
CA ALA A 48 9.95 10.33 -19.18
C ALA A 48 9.13 9.80 -17.98
N GLU A 49 9.79 9.30 -16.94
CA GLU A 49 9.13 8.85 -15.71
C GLU A 49 8.46 9.99 -14.94
N ALA A 50 9.11 11.16 -14.87
CA ALA A 50 8.56 12.37 -14.25
C ALA A 50 7.28 12.84 -14.96
N VAL A 51 7.32 12.95 -16.29
CA VAL A 51 6.13 13.30 -17.10
C VAL A 51 5.01 12.29 -16.89
N ARG A 52 5.32 10.99 -16.86
CA ARG A 52 4.32 9.95 -16.60
C ARG A 52 3.71 10.06 -15.20
N ARG A 53 4.51 10.38 -14.18
CA ARG A 53 4.01 10.59 -12.81
C ARG A 53 3.12 11.83 -12.73
N ALA A 54 3.55 12.95 -13.31
CA ALA A 54 2.79 14.20 -13.34
C ALA A 54 1.42 14.02 -14.01
N ARG A 55 1.37 13.39 -15.19
CA ARG A 55 0.10 13.07 -15.87
C ARG A 55 -0.84 12.21 -15.01
N LYS A 56 -0.28 11.25 -14.26
CA LYS A 56 -1.06 10.41 -13.34
C LYS A 56 -1.60 11.21 -12.14
N GLN A 57 -0.81 12.14 -11.61
CA GLN A 57 -1.22 13.00 -10.49
C GLN A 57 -2.32 13.95 -10.95
N ALA A 58 -2.13 14.66 -12.06
CA ALA A 58 -3.14 15.55 -12.65
C ALA A 58 -4.47 14.81 -12.90
N ARG A 59 -4.42 13.60 -13.47
CA ARG A 59 -5.62 12.79 -13.66
C ARG A 59 -6.32 12.43 -12.33
N LYS A 60 -5.57 12.11 -11.28
CA LYS A 60 -6.16 11.79 -9.96
C LYS A 60 -6.77 13.02 -9.30
N THR A 61 -6.11 14.17 -9.42
CA THR A 61 -6.59 15.46 -8.92
C THR A 61 -7.90 15.85 -9.63
N ALA A 62 -7.93 15.79 -10.96
CA ALA A 62 -9.12 16.09 -11.75
C ALA A 62 -10.32 15.14 -11.47
N ILE A 63 -10.05 13.88 -11.15
CA ILE A 63 -11.10 12.94 -10.71
C ILE A 63 -11.61 13.30 -9.31
N ARG A 64 -10.71 13.68 -8.38
CA ARG A 64 -11.08 14.08 -7.02
C ARG A 64 -11.91 15.37 -7.03
N GLU A 65 -11.56 16.30 -7.90
CA GLU A 65 -12.23 17.59 -8.07
C GLU A 65 -13.47 17.49 -8.99
N GLY A 66 -13.83 16.27 -9.44
CA GLY A 66 -15.08 16.02 -10.17
C GLY A 66 -15.11 16.49 -11.63
N LEU A 67 -14.02 17.07 -12.14
CA LEU A 67 -13.89 17.54 -13.53
C LEU A 67 -13.88 16.40 -14.56
N ILE A 68 -13.55 15.17 -14.14
CA ILE A 68 -13.50 13.99 -15.01
C ILE A 68 -14.18 12.82 -14.30
N ALA A 69 -15.11 12.15 -15.00
CA ALA A 69 -15.74 10.92 -14.51
C ALA A 69 -14.68 9.85 -14.22
N ALA A 70 -14.73 9.28 -13.00
CA ALA A 70 -13.78 8.24 -12.61
C ALA A 70 -13.86 7.06 -13.60
N PRO A 71 -12.72 6.58 -14.12
CA PRO A 71 -12.70 5.40 -14.98
C PRO A 71 -13.31 4.21 -14.23
N LYS A 72 -14.24 3.49 -14.88
CA LYS A 72 -14.87 2.30 -14.29
C LYS A 72 -13.80 1.32 -13.78
N PRO A 73 -13.86 0.86 -12.51
CA PRO A 73 -12.87 -0.04 -11.96
C PRO A 73 -12.88 -1.36 -12.74
N LYS A 74 -11.70 -1.84 -13.13
CA LYS A 74 -11.57 -3.14 -13.78
C LYS A 74 -12.00 -4.26 -12.82
N PRO A 75 -12.71 -5.30 -13.30
CA PRO A 75 -13.07 -6.43 -12.46
C PRO A 75 -11.80 -7.07 -11.90
N ARG A 76 -11.77 -7.24 -10.57
CA ARG A 76 -10.68 -7.91 -9.87
C ARG A 76 -10.83 -9.42 -10.05
N THR A 77 -10.47 -9.93 -11.22
CA THR A 77 -10.42 -11.37 -11.45
C THR A 77 -9.24 -11.96 -10.65
N GLY A 78 -9.52 -12.81 -9.66
CA GLY A 78 -8.52 -13.73 -9.09
C GLY A 78 -7.88 -13.39 -7.73
N ALA A 79 -8.37 -12.40 -6.96
CA ALA A 79 -7.89 -12.22 -5.58
C ALA A 79 -8.83 -12.95 -4.59
N PRO A 80 -8.37 -13.92 -3.79
CA PRO A 80 -9.20 -14.46 -2.72
C PRO A 80 -9.56 -13.32 -1.77
N ARG A 81 -10.87 -13.14 -1.51
CA ARG A 81 -11.34 -12.28 -0.42
C ARG A 81 -10.66 -12.79 0.85
N ARG A 82 -9.86 -11.93 1.49
CA ARG A 82 -9.29 -12.23 2.81
C ARG A 82 -10.46 -12.54 3.76
N PRO A 83 -10.56 -13.73 4.36
CA PRO A 83 -11.57 -14.01 5.37
C PRO A 83 -11.22 -13.22 6.64
N GLY A 84 -12.22 -12.64 7.30
CA GLY A 84 -12.09 -12.18 8.69
C GLY A 84 -11.84 -10.69 8.93
N MET A 85 -12.62 -9.79 8.35
CA MET A 85 -12.80 -8.46 8.95
C MET A 85 -14.07 -8.50 9.80
N PRO A 86 -14.00 -8.56 11.15
CA PRO A 86 -15.19 -8.47 11.96
C PRO A 86 -15.81 -7.08 11.77
N SER A 87 -17.07 -7.05 11.34
CA SER A 87 -17.90 -5.85 11.41
C SER A 87 -18.08 -5.51 12.88
N PHE A 88 -17.54 -4.37 13.32
CA PHE A 88 -17.83 -3.84 14.66
C PHE A 88 -19.31 -3.46 14.72
N SER A 89 -20.16 -4.43 15.07
CA SER A 89 -21.52 -4.20 15.51
C SER A 89 -21.46 -3.65 16.93
N GLN A 90 -21.81 -2.37 17.09
CA GLN A 90 -22.02 -1.73 18.38
C GLN A 90 -23.03 -2.55 19.20
N GLN A 91 -22.66 -2.95 20.42
CA GLN A 91 -23.64 -3.31 21.45
C GLN A 91 -23.95 -2.04 22.26
N PRO A 92 -25.22 -1.64 22.41
CA PRO A 92 -25.57 -0.57 23.34
C PRO A 92 -25.40 -1.06 24.78
N ALA A 93 -24.85 -0.17 25.61
CA ALA A 93 -24.57 -0.38 27.02
C ALA A 93 -25.83 -0.76 27.80
N ALA A 94 -25.84 -1.96 28.39
CA ALA A 94 -26.79 -2.31 29.44
C ALA A 94 -26.35 -1.65 30.75
N VAL A 95 -26.97 -0.51 31.05
CA VAL A 95 -27.03 0.09 32.37
C VAL A 95 -27.70 -0.89 33.35
N GLN A 96 -26.93 -1.51 34.24
CA GLN A 96 -27.47 -2.08 35.48
C GLN A 96 -27.22 -1.08 36.61
N ALA A 97 -28.31 -0.46 37.06
CA ALA A 97 -28.36 0.33 38.28
C ALA A 97 -28.47 -0.62 39.50
N PRO A 98 -27.72 -0.40 40.59
CA PRO A 98 -27.99 -1.08 41.85
C PRO A 98 -29.14 -0.38 42.58
N ALA A 99 -30.25 -1.11 42.76
CA ALA A 99 -31.34 -0.69 43.62
C ALA A 99 -30.90 -0.74 45.09
N ALA A 100 -31.15 0.37 45.79
CA ALA A 100 -31.04 0.50 47.23
C ALA A 100 -32.24 -0.13 47.97
N ALA A 101 -32.04 -0.34 49.26
CA ALA A 101 -33.04 -0.48 50.34
C ALA A 101 -33.72 -1.86 50.51
N SER A 102 -33.38 -2.58 51.59
CA SER A 102 -34.04 -2.47 52.91
C SER A 102 -33.28 -3.28 53.96
#